data_AF-A0A961VY42-F1
#
_entry.id   AF-A0A961VY42-F1
#
_cell.length_a   1.000
_cell.length_b   1.000
_cell.length_c   1.000
_cell.angle_alpha   90.00
_cell.angle_beta   90.00
_cell.angle_gamma   90.00
#
_symmetry.space_group_name_H-M   'P 1'
#
loop_
_entity.id
_entity.type
_entity.pdbx_description
1 polymer ?
#
loop_
_entity_poly.entity_id
_entity_poly.type
_entity_poly.pdbx_seq_one_letter_code
_entity_poly.pdbx_strand_id
1 'polypeptide(L)'
;MFTSPYFLLGGALLLAILLWEAPLLPFFRMARSRIVRADRHTVWRHLTERPSQRFVSDEPVPGQENRFRLIIDMTSGRRAKLRSETYEPVEIVEAERYERRIVAIHDLDYTPEATIHETLTLADHPDGTLVTLTQERSILLSISMMLAWRHSLYQMLDYLADVCEPHDARHAASLEAGRMASSHHHWQRRLFSYVLTGFSFLALAYFVDWRLAALLVATIIIHETGHWIAFLIAGHENTRFIPIPFIGGAVSSDRPFRSAREEAFVSLMGPGLSGVFAFSLLMFARSYDANFISLFGHIPSTEYIDAHLTGILLVVAAALVGVANLFQMIPVPPLDGGHVWRALLHGKRRWFVRFVFPVAALVLVGLTLKFGGIIPALAILVLCIAWPSAISTRLAVPVMKPMEKVFMASAYASIVALHAAPVFILLSQFV
;
A
#
# COMPACT_ATOMS: atom_id res chain seq x y z
N MET A 1 -32.35 -13.70 3.88
CA MET A 1 -31.60 -12.59 3.26
C MET A 1 -30.08 -12.81 3.18
N PHE A 2 -29.50 -13.83 3.85
CA PHE A 2 -28.04 -14.08 3.90
C PHE A 2 -27.50 -15.17 2.94
N THR A 3 -28.31 -15.68 2.02
CA THR A 3 -27.96 -16.83 1.16
C THR A 3 -27.51 -16.43 -0.26
N SER A 4 -27.24 -15.15 -0.50
CA SER A 4 -26.71 -14.73 -1.79
C SER A 4 -25.24 -15.18 -1.92
N PRO A 5 -24.84 -15.89 -2.99
CA PRO A 5 -23.45 -16.30 -3.22
C PRO A 5 -22.48 -15.11 -3.22
N TYR A 6 -22.96 -13.90 -3.52
CA TYR A 6 -22.20 -12.65 -3.45
C TYR A 6 -21.78 -12.27 -2.03
N PHE A 7 -22.59 -12.63 -1.04
CA PHE A 7 -22.34 -12.35 0.36
C PHE A 7 -21.19 -13.21 0.90
N LEU A 8 -21.14 -14.47 0.49
CA LEU A 8 -20.07 -15.40 0.84
C LEU A 8 -18.75 -15.01 0.17
N LEU A 9 -18.79 -14.57 -1.09
CA LEU A 9 -17.58 -14.15 -1.82
C LEU A 9 -16.99 -12.85 -1.26
N GLY A 10 -17.83 -11.82 -1.03
CA GLY A 10 -17.40 -10.56 -0.43
C GLY A 10 -16.91 -10.74 1.02
N GLY A 11 -17.60 -11.57 1.81
CA GLY A 11 -17.16 -11.94 3.16
C GLY A 11 -15.83 -12.70 3.15
N ALA A 12 -15.63 -13.64 2.22
CA ALA A 12 -14.39 -14.40 2.11
C ALA A 12 -13.20 -13.54 1.64
N LEU A 13 -13.42 -12.60 0.70
CA LEU A 13 -12.40 -11.64 0.26
C LEU A 13 -12.00 -10.69 1.39
N LEU A 14 -12.99 -10.16 2.10
CA LEU A 14 -12.73 -9.32 3.28
C LEU A 14 -11.98 -10.12 4.36
N LEU A 15 -12.39 -11.35 4.65
CA LEU A 15 -11.71 -12.23 5.59
C LEU A 15 -10.27 -12.53 5.15
N ALA A 16 -10.02 -12.73 3.86
CA ALA A 16 -8.68 -12.97 3.33
C ALA A 16 -7.78 -11.73 3.49
N ILE A 17 -8.30 -10.53 3.22
CA ILE A 17 -7.59 -9.26 3.45
C ILE A 17 -7.34 -9.05 4.95
N LEU A 18 -8.33 -9.36 5.79
CA LEU A 18 -8.23 -9.28 7.24
C LEU A 18 -7.19 -10.25 7.78
N LEU A 19 -7.12 -11.49 7.28
CA LEU A 19 -6.09 -12.46 7.66
C LEU A 19 -4.70 -12.06 7.14
N TRP A 20 -4.65 -11.39 5.99
CA TRP A 20 -3.41 -10.89 5.39
C TRP A 20 -2.78 -9.75 6.20
N GLU A 21 -3.62 -8.85 6.73
CA GLU A 21 -3.20 -7.67 7.52
C GLU A 21 -3.44 -7.84 9.04
N ALA A 22 -3.88 -9.01 9.50
CA ALA A 22 -4.10 -9.24 10.93
C ALA A 22 -2.79 -9.15 11.70
N PRO A 23 -2.77 -8.46 12.86
CA PRO A 23 -1.62 -8.44 13.75
C PRO A 23 -1.30 -9.86 14.17
N LEU A 24 -0.06 -10.26 13.90
CA LEU A 24 0.46 -11.55 14.34
C LEU A 24 0.85 -11.44 15.82
N LEU A 25 0.97 -12.59 16.49
CA LEU A 25 1.34 -12.66 17.92
C LEU A 25 2.62 -11.86 18.24
N PRO A 26 2.77 -11.31 19.44
CA PRO A 26 3.99 -10.61 19.82
C PRO A 26 5.19 -11.58 19.83
N PHE A 27 6.39 -11.05 19.54
CA PHE A 27 7.68 -11.77 19.53
C PHE A 27 7.84 -12.86 18.46
N PHE A 28 8.45 -12.49 17.33
CA PHE A 28 8.92 -13.44 16.33
C PHE A 28 10.43 -13.42 16.19
N ARG A 29 11.01 -14.61 16.07
CA ARG A 29 12.41 -14.85 15.75
C ARG A 29 12.51 -15.42 14.34
N MET A 30 13.36 -14.81 13.50
CA MET A 30 13.66 -15.33 12.16
C MET A 30 15.17 -15.40 11.99
N ALA A 31 15.66 -16.59 11.66
CA ALA A 31 17.06 -16.83 11.34
C ALA A 31 17.20 -17.21 9.87
N ARG A 32 18.21 -16.67 9.20
CA ARG A 32 18.61 -17.04 7.83
C ARG A 32 20.12 -17.14 7.77
N SER A 33 20.60 -18.14 7.05
CA SER A 33 22.02 -18.37 6.85
C SER A 33 22.37 -18.40 5.38
N ARG A 34 23.60 -17.98 5.07
CA ARG A 34 24.20 -18.06 3.74
C ARG A 34 25.70 -18.30 3.89
N ILE A 35 26.24 -19.12 2.99
CA ILE A 35 27.69 -19.31 2.87
C ILE A 35 28.21 -18.15 2.00
N VAL A 36 29.16 -17.39 2.54
CA VAL A 36 29.89 -16.33 1.83
C VAL A 36 31.28 -16.85 1.49
N ARG A 37 31.65 -16.87 0.22
CA ARG A 37 32.96 -17.36 -0.26
C ARG A 37 34.10 -16.37 0.02
N ALA A 38 34.31 -16.07 1.29
CA ALA A 38 35.38 -15.22 1.80
C ALA A 38 35.83 -15.73 3.17
N ASP A 39 37.05 -15.38 3.58
CA ASP A 39 37.54 -15.70 4.92
C ASP A 39 36.78 -14.90 5.99
N ARG A 40 36.76 -15.48 7.20
CA ARG A 40 36.00 -14.95 8.32
C ARG A 40 36.39 -13.52 8.71
N HIS A 41 37.68 -13.18 8.60
CA HIS A 41 38.17 -11.83 8.92
C HIS A 41 37.79 -10.81 7.84
N THR A 42 37.74 -11.20 6.57
CA THR A 42 37.25 -10.34 5.48
C THR A 42 35.76 -10.04 5.64
N VAL A 43 34.95 -11.03 6.00
CA VAL A 43 33.52 -10.81 6.29
C VAL A 43 33.37 -9.91 7.52
N TRP A 44 34.13 -10.18 8.59
CA TRP A 44 34.15 -9.36 9.81
C TRP A 44 34.50 -7.90 9.53
N ARG A 45 35.58 -7.64 8.78
CA ARG A 45 36.02 -6.30 8.40
C ARG A 45 34.92 -5.52 7.67
N HIS A 46 34.20 -6.18 6.75
CA HIS A 46 33.11 -5.52 6.03
C HIS A 46 31.89 -5.20 6.90
N LEU A 47 31.66 -5.97 7.96
CA LEU A 47 30.59 -5.73 8.92
C LEU A 47 30.92 -4.56 9.87
N THR A 48 32.17 -4.48 10.34
CA THR A 48 32.62 -3.54 11.37
C THR A 48 33.19 -2.25 10.80
N GLU A 49 34.13 -2.32 9.86
CA GLU A 49 34.81 -1.16 9.26
C GLU A 49 34.01 -0.57 8.09
N ARG A 50 33.03 -1.32 7.56
CA ARG A 50 32.09 -0.89 6.52
C ARG A 50 32.76 -0.15 5.34
N PRO A 51 33.87 -0.66 4.76
CA PRO A 51 34.68 0.07 3.78
C PRO A 51 34.04 0.16 2.37
N SER A 52 32.79 -0.29 2.19
CA SER A 52 32.15 -0.36 0.87
C SER A 52 31.48 0.96 0.48
N GLN A 53 31.43 1.26 -0.83
CA GLN A 53 30.75 2.44 -1.40
C GLN A 53 29.23 2.49 -1.12
N ARG A 54 28.64 1.41 -0.59
CA ARG A 54 27.22 1.37 -0.18
C ARG A 54 27.00 1.82 1.28
N PHE A 55 28.05 2.11 2.05
CA PHE A 55 27.91 2.75 3.35
C PHE A 55 28.14 4.26 3.20
N VAL A 56 27.10 5.06 3.45
CA VAL A 56 27.17 6.51 3.24
C VAL A 56 27.72 7.22 4.47
N SER A 57 27.32 6.79 5.67
CA SER A 57 27.83 7.34 6.94
C SER A 57 27.50 6.43 8.13
N ASP A 58 28.39 6.42 9.13
CA ASP A 58 28.13 5.90 10.48
C ASP A 58 28.47 7.00 11.49
N GLU A 59 27.48 7.83 11.81
CA GLU A 59 27.69 9.02 12.65
C GLU A 59 27.11 8.80 14.04
N PRO A 60 27.82 9.19 15.10
CA PRO A 60 27.26 9.22 16.44
C PRO A 60 26.07 10.20 16.47
N VAL A 61 24.97 9.80 17.09
CA VAL A 61 23.79 10.66 17.19
C VAL A 61 24.08 11.80 18.18
N PRO A 62 23.99 13.08 17.77
CA PRO A 62 24.31 14.20 18.65
C PRO A 62 23.48 14.18 19.94
N GLY A 63 24.14 14.19 21.09
CA GLY A 63 23.49 14.19 22.41
C GLY A 63 22.95 12.83 22.89
N GLN A 64 23.26 11.73 22.20
CA GLN A 64 22.94 10.37 22.66
C GLN A 64 24.21 9.51 22.67
N GLU A 65 24.78 9.31 23.86
CA GLU A 65 25.91 8.40 24.04
C GLU A 65 25.49 6.98 23.65
N ASN A 66 26.35 6.28 22.90
CA ASN A 66 26.19 4.88 22.48
C ASN A 66 25.12 4.60 21.39
N ARG A 67 24.69 5.61 20.63
CA ARG A 67 23.80 5.45 19.46
C ARG A 67 24.45 5.90 18.17
N PHE A 68 24.26 5.10 17.13
CA PHE A 68 24.87 5.29 15.83
C PHE A 68 23.81 5.33 14.74
N ARG A 69 23.94 6.27 13.80
CA ARG A 69 23.09 6.35 12.62
C ARG A 69 23.82 5.74 11.44
N LEU A 70 23.31 4.58 11.01
CA LEU A 70 23.75 3.90 9.81
C LEU A 70 22.94 4.35 8.61
N ILE A 71 23.60 4.73 7.53
CA ILE A 71 22.98 4.95 6.22
C ILE A 71 23.54 3.91 5.24
N ILE A 72 22.67 3.00 4.80
CA ILE A 72 22.97 1.91 3.86
C ILE A 72 22.37 2.26 2.51
N ASP A 73 23.18 2.32 1.48
CA ASP A 73 22.72 2.30 0.10
C ASP A 73 22.36 0.86 -0.30
N MET A 74 21.07 0.58 -0.40
CA MET A 74 20.49 -0.69 -0.82
C MET A 74 20.39 -0.80 -2.35
N THR A 75 21.17 -0.03 -3.11
CA THR A 75 21.17 -0.08 -4.58
C THR A 75 21.51 -1.47 -5.12
N SER A 76 20.54 -2.14 -5.72
CA SER A 76 20.80 -3.27 -6.63
C SER A 76 20.41 -2.87 -8.06
N GLY A 77 21.41 -2.72 -8.94
CA GLY A 77 21.22 -2.26 -10.32
C GLY A 77 21.21 -0.72 -10.47
N ARG A 78 20.40 -0.18 -11.40
CA ARG A 78 20.41 1.24 -11.81
C ARG A 78 19.81 2.23 -10.79
N ARG A 79 19.70 1.93 -9.50
CA ARG A 79 18.86 2.73 -8.59
C ARG A 79 19.34 2.86 -7.14
N ALA A 80 19.70 4.10 -6.78
CA ALA A 80 19.94 4.59 -5.42
C ALA A 80 18.73 4.36 -4.49
N LYS A 81 18.89 3.56 -3.42
CA LYS A 81 17.90 3.47 -2.33
C LYS A 81 18.63 3.55 -0.99
N LEU A 82 18.57 4.71 -0.33
CA LEU A 82 19.25 4.93 0.94
C LEU A 82 18.34 4.56 2.11
N ARG A 83 18.71 3.53 2.86
CA ARG A 83 18.08 3.12 4.11
C ARG A 83 18.84 3.70 5.29
N SER A 84 18.18 4.50 6.13
CA SER A 84 18.78 5.00 7.38
C SER A 84 18.20 4.29 8.60
N GLU A 85 19.07 3.91 9.54
CA GLU A 85 18.73 3.16 10.74
C GLU A 85 19.53 3.70 11.93
N THR A 86 18.92 3.78 13.12
CA THR A 86 19.62 4.08 14.37
C THR A 86 19.76 2.79 15.18
N TYR A 87 20.97 2.46 15.59
CA TYR A 87 21.26 1.25 16.37
C TYR A 87 22.16 1.52 17.58
N GLU A 88 22.07 0.62 18.55
CA GLU A 88 22.92 0.52 19.73
C GLU A 88 23.69 -0.81 19.64
N PRO A 89 25.03 -0.82 19.64
CA PRO A 89 25.79 -2.07 19.74
C PRO A 89 25.56 -2.70 21.11
N VAL A 90 25.37 -4.02 21.14
CA VAL A 90 25.11 -4.77 22.39
C VAL A 90 26.34 -5.60 22.76
N GLU A 91 26.78 -6.45 21.83
CA GLU A 91 27.91 -7.36 22.03
C GLU A 91 28.68 -7.48 20.71
N ILE A 92 30.01 -7.33 20.76
CA ILE A 92 30.90 -7.44 19.60
C ILE A 92 32.04 -8.37 20.01
N VAL A 93 32.01 -9.61 19.50
CA VAL A 93 33.07 -10.60 19.65
C VAL A 93 33.80 -10.73 18.33
N GLU A 94 35.08 -10.37 18.32
CA GLU A 94 35.87 -10.26 17.10
C GLU A 94 35.82 -11.52 16.25
N ALA A 95 35.47 -11.34 14.96
CA ALA A 95 35.36 -12.40 13.96
C ALA A 95 34.37 -13.53 14.28
N GLU A 96 33.53 -13.41 15.31
CA GLU A 96 32.59 -14.48 15.72
C GLU A 96 31.15 -13.98 15.80
N ARG A 97 30.92 -12.85 16.46
CA ARG A 97 29.55 -12.40 16.76
C ARG A 97 29.43 -10.88 16.76
N TYR A 98 28.45 -10.39 16.02
CA TYR A 98 28.06 -8.99 16.01
C TYR A 98 26.59 -8.87 16.41
N GLU A 99 26.34 -8.26 17.56
CA GLU A 99 24.99 -8.04 18.08
C GLU A 99 24.71 -6.55 18.19
N ARG A 100 23.56 -6.16 17.62
CA ARG A 100 23.05 -4.79 17.73
C ARG A 100 21.56 -4.77 17.99
N ARG A 101 21.15 -3.72 18.67
CA ARG A 101 19.75 -3.36 18.89
C ARG A 101 19.39 -2.24 17.94
N ILE A 102 18.51 -2.49 16.98
CA ILE A 102 18.00 -1.44 16.09
C ILE A 102 16.83 -0.77 16.80
N VAL A 103 17.00 0.52 17.07
CA VAL A 103 16.08 1.35 17.87
C VAL A 103 15.13 2.13 16.96
N ALA A 104 15.56 2.46 15.73
CA ALA A 104 14.71 3.10 14.74
C ALA A 104 15.15 2.77 13.31
N ILE A 105 14.19 2.58 12.41
CA ILE A 105 14.43 2.52 10.96
C ILE A 105 13.74 3.74 10.35
N HIS A 106 14.49 4.60 9.68
CA HIS A 106 14.02 5.89 9.16
C HIS A 106 13.51 5.82 7.71
N ASP A 107 13.57 4.63 7.09
CA ASP A 107 13.24 4.40 5.68
C ASP A 107 11.93 3.61 5.47
N LEU A 108 11.26 3.25 6.57
CA LEU A 108 9.90 2.73 6.57
C LEU A 108 8.99 3.87 7.06
N ASP A 109 7.84 4.08 6.41
CA ASP A 109 6.72 4.95 6.87
C ASP A 109 6.18 4.60 8.27
N TYR A 110 6.88 3.70 8.96
CA TYR A 110 6.58 3.06 10.22
C TYR A 110 7.90 2.91 11.00
N THR A 111 8.11 3.77 12.00
CA THR A 111 9.03 3.47 13.11
C THR A 111 8.18 2.78 14.18
N PRO A 112 8.11 1.44 14.23
CA PRO A 112 7.56 0.83 15.42
C PRO A 112 8.45 1.24 16.60
N GLU A 113 7.85 1.37 17.78
CA GLU A 113 8.59 1.22 19.05
C GLU A 113 9.15 -0.22 19.22
N ALA A 114 9.10 -1.04 18.17
CA ALA A 114 9.63 -2.38 18.16
C ALA A 114 11.15 -2.29 18.13
N THR A 115 11.71 -2.59 19.28
CA THR A 115 13.11 -3.00 19.35
C THR A 115 13.29 -4.22 18.47
N ILE A 116 14.24 -4.13 17.53
CA ILE A 116 14.71 -5.28 16.76
C ILE A 116 16.08 -5.65 17.34
N HIS A 117 16.21 -6.87 17.83
CA HIS A 117 17.50 -7.45 18.17
C HIS A 117 18.03 -8.17 16.96
N GLU A 118 19.19 -7.77 16.47
CA GLU A 118 19.86 -8.40 15.35
C GLU A 118 21.17 -9.01 15.83
N THR A 119 21.30 -10.32 15.63
CA THR A 119 22.50 -11.08 15.93
C THR A 119 23.02 -11.68 14.64
N LEU A 120 24.27 -11.37 14.32
CA LEU A 120 24.98 -11.96 13.20
C LEU A 120 26.12 -12.80 13.74
N THR A 121 26.14 -14.09 13.40
CA THR A 121 27.19 -15.03 13.82
C THR A 121 27.96 -15.53 12.61
N LEU A 122 29.27 -15.61 12.75
CA LEU A 122 30.20 -16.10 11.74
C LEU A 122 30.75 -17.45 12.20
N ALA A 123 30.69 -18.46 11.34
CA ALA A 123 31.30 -19.76 11.57
C ALA A 123 32.12 -20.19 10.35
N ASP A 124 33.21 -20.92 10.58
CA ASP A 124 34.03 -21.44 9.49
C ASP A 124 33.25 -22.51 8.72
N HIS A 125 33.34 -22.46 7.39
CA HIS A 125 32.72 -23.43 6.48
C HIS A 125 33.75 -23.86 5.41
N PRO A 126 33.72 -25.12 4.92
CA PRO A 126 34.68 -25.58 3.90
C PRO A 126 34.78 -24.68 2.66
N ASP A 127 33.67 -24.07 2.27
CA ASP A 127 33.57 -23.18 1.10
C ASP A 127 33.68 -21.67 1.43
N GLY A 128 34.05 -21.30 2.67
CA GLY A 128 34.18 -19.91 3.10
C GLY A 128 33.70 -19.67 4.53
N THR A 129 32.80 -18.71 4.72
CA THR A 129 32.24 -18.36 6.04
C THR A 129 30.72 -18.54 6.03
N LEU A 130 30.19 -19.32 6.96
CA LEU A 130 28.76 -19.40 7.21
C LEU A 130 28.32 -18.18 8.01
N VAL A 131 27.56 -17.30 7.36
CA VAL A 131 26.96 -16.13 7.99
C VAL A 131 25.53 -16.47 8.37
N THR A 132 25.20 -16.40 9.66
CA THR A 132 23.83 -16.58 10.14
C THR A 132 23.32 -15.27 10.73
N LEU A 133 22.27 -14.73 10.10
CA LEU A 133 21.56 -13.53 10.52
C LEU A 133 20.28 -13.94 11.26
N THR A 134 20.22 -13.62 12.54
CA THR A 134 19.04 -13.79 13.39
C THR A 134 18.47 -12.42 13.72
N GLN A 135 17.19 -12.22 13.46
CA GLN A 135 16.46 -11.05 13.93
C GLN A 135 15.30 -11.47 14.83
N GLU A 136 15.18 -10.80 15.97
CA GLU A 136 14.06 -10.91 16.89
C GLU A 136 13.29 -9.59 16.91
N ARG A 137 11.98 -9.65 16.67
CA ARG A 137 11.10 -8.48 16.62
C ARG A 137 10.01 -8.59 17.65
N SER A 138 9.88 -7.55 18.47
CA SER A 138 8.85 -7.45 19.50
C SER A 138 7.44 -7.28 18.93
N ILE A 139 7.30 -6.77 17.70
CA ILE A 139 6.00 -6.56 17.04
C ILE A 139 6.09 -6.97 15.56
N LEU A 140 5.16 -7.81 15.10
CA LEU A 140 4.88 -8.02 13.69
C LEU A 140 3.40 -7.77 13.41
N LEU A 141 3.13 -6.85 12.47
CA LEU A 141 1.78 -6.33 12.27
C LEU A 141 0.98 -7.13 11.23
N SER A 142 1.62 -7.93 10.36
CA SER A 142 0.91 -8.64 9.29
C SER A 142 1.74 -9.70 8.56
N ILE A 143 1.06 -10.56 7.78
CA ILE A 143 1.70 -11.55 6.88
C ILE A 143 2.52 -10.83 5.79
N SER A 144 2.02 -9.71 5.27
CA SER A 144 2.74 -8.91 4.27
C SER A 144 4.07 -8.38 4.82
N MET A 145 4.07 -7.85 6.05
CA MET A 145 5.29 -7.43 6.73
C MET A 145 6.23 -8.60 7.05
N MET A 146 5.70 -9.79 7.38
CA MET A 146 6.52 -10.99 7.59
C MET A 146 7.25 -11.41 6.31
N LEU A 147 6.57 -11.37 5.16
CA LEU A 147 7.18 -11.69 3.87
C LEU A 147 8.21 -10.63 3.45
N ALA A 148 7.90 -9.35 3.66
CA ALA A 148 8.84 -8.25 3.40
C ALA A 148 10.08 -8.34 4.31
N TRP A 149 9.89 -8.63 5.59
CA TRP A 149 10.96 -8.88 6.55
C TRP A 149 11.84 -10.05 6.09
N ARG A 150 11.23 -11.19 5.75
CA ARG A 150 11.96 -12.35 5.23
C ARG A 150 12.79 -11.98 4.01
N HIS A 151 12.23 -11.22 3.08
CA HIS A 151 12.95 -10.77 1.89
C HIS A 151 14.12 -9.85 2.23
N SER A 152 13.96 -8.95 3.21
CA SER A 152 15.04 -8.06 3.64
C SER A 152 16.25 -8.79 4.24
N LEU A 153 16.04 -9.90 4.94
CA LEU A 153 17.13 -10.73 5.47
C LEU A 153 17.96 -11.36 4.34
N TYR A 154 17.28 -11.86 3.29
CA TYR A 154 17.97 -12.37 2.11
C TYR A 154 18.79 -11.28 1.41
N GLN A 155 18.22 -10.09 1.22
CA GLN A 155 18.93 -8.98 0.59
C GLN A 155 20.22 -8.60 1.35
N MET A 156 20.21 -8.64 2.69
CA MET A 156 21.39 -8.35 3.50
C MET A 156 22.47 -9.45 3.37
N LEU A 157 22.08 -10.71 3.37
CA LEU A 157 23.02 -11.82 3.16
C LEU A 157 23.60 -11.81 1.73
N ASP A 158 22.75 -11.48 0.74
CA ASP A 158 23.16 -11.32 -0.65
C ASP A 158 24.13 -10.16 -0.82
N TYR A 159 23.92 -9.07 -0.09
CA TYR A 159 24.84 -7.94 -0.05
C TYR A 159 26.21 -8.31 0.53
N LEU A 160 26.25 -9.05 1.65
CA LEU A 160 27.52 -9.49 2.23
C LEU A 160 28.30 -10.38 1.26
N ALA A 161 27.61 -11.28 0.56
CA ALA A 161 28.24 -12.07 -0.51
C ALA A 161 28.75 -11.17 -1.65
N ASP A 162 27.93 -10.23 -2.13
CA ASP A 162 28.28 -9.30 -3.21
C ASP A 162 29.50 -8.43 -2.89
N VAL A 163 29.73 -8.09 -1.62
CA VAL A 163 30.87 -7.25 -1.22
C VAL A 163 32.11 -8.05 -0.82
N CYS A 164 31.94 -9.24 -0.21
CA CYS A 164 33.07 -10.00 0.33
C CYS A 164 33.66 -11.01 -0.65
N GLU A 165 32.87 -11.57 -1.57
CA GLU A 165 33.36 -12.63 -2.47
C GLU A 165 34.35 -12.07 -3.50
N PRO A 166 35.38 -12.82 -3.94
CA PRO A 166 36.25 -12.41 -5.04
C PRO A 166 35.50 -12.18 -6.35
N HIS A 167 36.00 -11.30 -7.23
CA HIS A 167 35.35 -10.94 -8.51
C HIS A 167 34.97 -12.18 -9.37
N ASP A 168 35.82 -13.21 -9.39
CA ASP A 168 35.58 -14.44 -10.16
C ASP A 168 34.45 -15.30 -9.54
N ALA A 169 34.37 -15.35 -8.21
CA ALA A 169 33.28 -16.01 -7.50
C ALA A 169 31.95 -15.27 -7.70
N ARG A 170 31.97 -13.93 -7.72
CA ARG A 170 30.80 -13.09 -8.06
C ARG A 170 30.33 -13.33 -9.49
N HIS A 171 31.25 -13.45 -10.44
CA HIS A 171 30.90 -13.67 -11.85
C HIS A 171 30.26 -15.06 -12.04
N ALA A 172 30.79 -16.10 -11.42
CA ALA A 172 30.20 -17.44 -11.44
C ALA A 172 28.81 -17.47 -10.77
N ALA A 173 28.68 -16.88 -9.57
CA ALA A 173 27.42 -16.83 -8.83
C ALA A 173 26.36 -15.97 -9.52
N SER A 174 26.73 -14.86 -10.16
CA SER A 174 25.81 -14.01 -10.92
C SER A 174 25.39 -14.62 -12.25
N LEU A 175 26.24 -15.43 -12.88
CA LEU A 175 25.86 -16.23 -14.05
C LEU A 175 24.89 -17.36 -13.66
N GLU A 176 25.10 -18.04 -12.54
CA GLU A 176 24.18 -19.06 -12.01
C GLU A 176 22.86 -18.45 -11.54
N ALA A 177 22.91 -17.39 -10.73
CA ALA A 177 21.73 -16.66 -10.27
C ALA A 177 20.99 -15.97 -11.42
N GLY A 178 21.71 -15.44 -12.41
CA GLY A 178 21.15 -14.89 -13.65
C GLY A 178 20.42 -15.94 -14.47
N ARG A 179 20.98 -17.16 -14.60
CA ARG A 179 20.31 -18.31 -15.25
C ARG A 179 19.07 -18.78 -14.47
N MET A 180 19.10 -18.76 -13.14
CA MET A 180 17.96 -19.13 -12.30
C MET A 180 16.88 -18.04 -12.19
N ALA A 181 17.24 -16.77 -12.15
CA ALA A 181 16.32 -15.64 -11.94
C ALA A 181 15.69 -15.13 -13.25
N SER A 182 16.39 -15.26 -14.39
CA SER A 182 15.91 -14.75 -15.69
C SER A 182 14.88 -15.65 -16.38
N SER A 183 14.71 -16.92 -16.00
CA SER A 183 13.92 -17.86 -16.80
C SER A 183 12.52 -18.19 -16.26
N HIS A 184 12.22 -18.08 -14.96
CA HIS A 184 10.92 -18.56 -14.46
C HIS A 184 10.13 -17.63 -13.51
N HIS A 185 10.73 -16.99 -12.51
CA HIS A 185 9.92 -16.52 -11.37
C HIS A 185 9.21 -15.14 -11.54
N HIS A 186 9.74 -14.20 -12.32
CA HIS A 186 9.18 -12.84 -12.41
C HIS A 186 8.02 -12.74 -13.42
N TRP A 187 8.10 -13.43 -14.55
CA TRP A 187 7.01 -13.47 -15.54
C TRP A 187 5.85 -14.34 -15.06
N GLN A 188 6.12 -15.46 -14.36
CA GLN A 188 5.08 -16.31 -13.77
C GLN A 188 4.22 -15.53 -12.77
N ARG A 189 4.81 -14.67 -11.93
CA ARG A 189 4.06 -13.83 -10.98
C ARG A 189 3.20 -12.78 -11.67
N ARG A 190 3.71 -12.15 -12.73
CA ARG A 190 2.93 -11.18 -13.53
C ARG A 190 1.81 -11.86 -14.30
N LEU A 191 2.11 -12.97 -14.96
CA LEU A 191 1.14 -13.78 -15.67
C LEU A 191 0.03 -14.27 -14.73
N PHE A 192 0.42 -14.79 -13.56
CA PHE A 192 -0.54 -15.21 -12.54
C PHE A 192 -1.48 -14.07 -12.10
N SER A 193 -0.94 -12.85 -11.87
CA SER A 193 -1.77 -11.69 -11.53
C SER A 193 -2.73 -11.30 -12.66
N TYR A 194 -2.26 -11.31 -13.92
CA TYR A 194 -3.12 -11.01 -15.07
C TYR A 194 -4.21 -12.07 -15.28
N VAL A 195 -3.87 -13.35 -15.15
CA VAL A 195 -4.83 -14.47 -15.24
C VAL A 195 -5.88 -14.35 -14.15
N LEU A 196 -5.48 -14.08 -12.91
CA LEU A 196 -6.41 -13.94 -11.79
C LEU A 196 -7.32 -12.72 -11.96
N THR A 197 -6.78 -11.59 -12.46
CA THR A 197 -7.56 -10.39 -12.79
C THR A 197 -8.58 -10.67 -13.91
N GLY A 198 -8.18 -11.41 -14.94
CA GLY A 198 -9.09 -11.85 -16.00
C GLY A 198 -10.19 -12.77 -15.48
N PHE A 199 -9.87 -13.69 -14.57
CA PHE A 199 -10.86 -14.53 -13.91
C PHE A 199 -11.82 -13.73 -13.03
N SER A 200 -11.33 -12.73 -12.28
CA SER A 200 -12.17 -11.80 -11.52
C SER A 200 -13.16 -11.07 -12.42
N PHE A 201 -12.72 -10.61 -13.60
CA PHE A 201 -13.60 -9.98 -14.59
C PHE A 201 -14.67 -10.95 -15.11
N LEU A 202 -14.28 -12.16 -15.52
CA LEU A 202 -15.23 -13.16 -16.02
C LEU A 202 -16.27 -13.55 -14.96
N ALA A 203 -15.84 -13.69 -13.70
CA ALA A 203 -16.75 -13.93 -12.59
C ALA A 203 -17.74 -12.77 -12.43
N LEU A 204 -17.27 -11.52 -12.43
CA LEU A 204 -18.13 -10.35 -12.31
C LEU A 204 -19.11 -10.23 -13.49
N ALA A 205 -18.65 -10.50 -14.72
CA ALA A 205 -19.46 -10.48 -15.92
C ALA A 205 -20.54 -11.57 -15.92
N TYR A 206 -20.24 -12.74 -15.37
CA TYR A 206 -21.20 -13.83 -15.23
C TYR A 206 -22.24 -13.57 -14.15
N PHE A 207 -21.84 -12.98 -13.02
CA PHE A 207 -22.67 -12.85 -11.84
C PHE A 207 -23.51 -11.56 -11.77
N VAL A 208 -23.03 -10.47 -12.37
CA VAL A 208 -23.70 -9.18 -12.31
C VAL A 208 -24.35 -8.87 -13.67
N ASP A 209 -23.55 -8.42 -14.61
CA ASP A 209 -23.86 -8.20 -16.02
C ASP A 209 -22.54 -7.78 -16.68
N TRP A 210 -22.26 -8.22 -17.91
CA TRP A 210 -20.99 -7.93 -18.55
C TRP A 210 -20.78 -6.43 -18.83
N ARG A 211 -21.86 -5.64 -19.02
CA ARG A 211 -21.78 -4.19 -19.21
C ARG A 211 -21.39 -3.50 -17.92
N LEU A 212 -21.98 -3.91 -16.79
CA LEU A 212 -21.59 -3.43 -15.46
C LEU A 212 -20.15 -3.84 -15.11
N ALA A 213 -19.75 -5.06 -15.45
CA ALA A 213 -18.38 -5.53 -15.26
C ALA A 213 -17.38 -4.70 -16.08
N ALA A 214 -17.71 -4.40 -17.34
CA ALA A 214 -16.89 -3.56 -18.21
C ALA A 214 -16.77 -2.13 -17.67
N LEU A 215 -17.88 -1.54 -17.18
CA LEU A 215 -17.88 -0.22 -16.56
C LEU A 215 -17.09 -0.19 -15.25
N LEU A 216 -17.09 -1.27 -14.47
CA LEU A 216 -16.26 -1.36 -13.26
C LEU A 216 -14.77 -1.48 -13.60
N VAL A 217 -14.41 -2.25 -14.61
CA VAL A 217 -13.02 -2.29 -15.11
C VAL A 217 -12.58 -0.93 -15.63
N ALA A 218 -13.42 -0.25 -16.41
CA ALA A 218 -13.16 1.11 -16.87
C ALA A 218 -12.95 2.06 -15.69
N THR A 219 -13.75 1.92 -14.62
CA THR A 219 -13.60 2.70 -13.38
C THR A 219 -12.24 2.51 -12.74
N ILE A 220 -11.78 1.26 -12.59
CA ILE A 220 -10.47 0.96 -12.01
C ILE A 220 -9.37 1.55 -12.90
N ILE A 221 -9.43 1.35 -14.21
CA ILE A 221 -8.43 1.88 -15.14
C ILE A 221 -8.36 3.42 -15.05
N ILE A 222 -9.51 4.09 -15.05
CA ILE A 222 -9.58 5.55 -14.96
C ILE A 222 -9.05 6.05 -13.60
N HIS A 223 -9.40 5.37 -12.52
CA HIS A 223 -8.88 5.68 -11.18
C HIS A 223 -7.33 5.57 -11.15
N GLU A 224 -6.79 4.47 -11.61
CA GLU A 224 -5.33 4.25 -11.63
C GLU A 224 -4.60 5.21 -12.58
N THR A 225 -5.25 5.56 -13.69
CA THR A 225 -4.77 6.59 -14.62
C THR A 225 -4.67 7.96 -13.93
N GLY A 226 -5.57 8.26 -12.98
CA GLY A 226 -5.50 9.48 -12.17
C GLY A 226 -4.21 9.56 -11.37
N HIS A 227 -3.82 8.50 -10.66
CA HIS A 227 -2.55 8.44 -9.96
C HIS A 227 -1.35 8.55 -10.92
N TRP A 228 -1.42 7.86 -12.05
CA TRP A 228 -0.37 7.91 -13.06
C TRP A 228 -0.14 9.32 -13.60
N ILE A 229 -1.21 10.02 -13.99
CA ILE A 229 -1.16 11.42 -14.42
C ILE A 229 -0.59 12.30 -13.30
N ALA A 230 -0.99 12.07 -12.05
CA ALA A 230 -0.49 12.84 -10.92
C ALA A 230 1.02 12.67 -10.70
N PHE A 231 1.53 11.44 -10.85
CA PHE A 231 2.95 11.17 -10.81
C PHE A 231 3.69 11.88 -11.95
N LEU A 232 3.15 11.88 -13.17
CA LEU A 232 3.73 12.62 -14.29
C LEU A 232 3.79 14.14 -13.99
N ILE A 233 2.69 14.72 -13.51
CA ILE A 233 2.62 16.14 -13.12
C ILE A 233 3.62 16.45 -12.00
N ALA A 234 3.81 15.54 -11.05
CA ALA A 234 4.77 15.65 -9.96
C ALA A 234 6.23 15.36 -10.39
N GLY A 235 6.48 15.15 -11.69
CA GLY A 235 7.82 14.95 -12.25
C GLY A 235 8.43 13.59 -11.92
N HIS A 236 7.62 12.54 -11.80
CA HIS A 236 8.10 11.18 -11.68
C HIS A 236 8.26 10.54 -13.06
N GLU A 237 9.47 10.09 -13.38
CA GLU A 237 9.81 9.55 -14.71
C GLU A 237 9.58 8.04 -14.84
N ASN A 238 9.65 7.31 -13.71
CA ASN A 238 9.49 5.86 -13.66
C ASN A 238 8.29 5.50 -12.80
N THR A 239 7.12 5.38 -13.46
CA THR A 239 5.86 4.96 -12.87
C THR A 239 5.50 3.57 -13.36
N ARG A 240 5.04 2.69 -12.47
CA ARG A 240 4.66 1.32 -12.81
C ARG A 240 3.27 1.00 -12.30
N PHE A 241 2.50 0.33 -13.16
CA PHE A 241 1.22 -0.25 -12.80
C PHE A 241 1.41 -1.66 -12.26
N ILE A 242 0.84 -1.94 -11.10
CA ILE A 242 0.85 -3.25 -10.44
C ILE A 242 -0.61 -3.71 -10.32
N PRO A 243 -1.08 -4.68 -11.13
CA PRO A 243 -2.42 -5.22 -10.96
C PRO A 243 -2.51 -5.97 -9.62
N ILE A 244 -3.52 -5.64 -8.82
CA ILE A 244 -3.88 -6.30 -7.58
C ILE A 244 -5.19 -7.06 -7.80
N PRO A 245 -5.16 -8.39 -7.87
CA PRO A 245 -6.35 -9.19 -8.13
C PRO A 245 -7.49 -8.85 -7.17
N PHE A 246 -8.72 -8.80 -7.67
CA PHE A 246 -9.97 -8.48 -6.95
C PHE A 246 -10.10 -7.07 -6.35
N ILE A 247 -9.01 -6.33 -6.17
CA ILE A 247 -9.02 -4.98 -5.55
C ILE A 247 -8.86 -3.89 -6.60
N GLY A 248 -8.01 -4.10 -7.62
CA GLY A 248 -7.78 -3.13 -8.70
C GLY A 248 -6.34 -3.11 -9.18
N GLY A 249 -5.74 -1.92 -9.21
CA GLY A 249 -4.32 -1.73 -9.47
C GLY A 249 -3.64 -1.06 -8.28
N ALA A 250 -2.35 -0.83 -8.43
CA ALA A 250 -1.65 0.20 -7.69
C ALA A 250 -0.62 0.81 -8.63
N VAL A 251 -0.63 2.12 -8.77
CA VAL A 251 0.45 2.85 -9.42
C VAL A 251 1.50 3.20 -8.38
N SER A 252 2.75 2.77 -8.62
CA SER A 252 3.89 3.10 -7.80
C SER A 252 4.92 3.88 -8.60
N SER A 253 5.56 4.84 -7.96
CA SER A 253 6.75 5.48 -8.49
C SER A 253 7.97 5.13 -7.66
N ASP A 254 9.10 5.12 -8.34
CA ASP A 254 10.37 4.72 -7.77
C ASP A 254 11.15 5.84 -7.07
N ARG A 255 10.56 7.04 -7.06
CA ARG A 255 11.05 8.23 -6.39
C ARG A 255 10.15 8.47 -5.17
N PRO A 256 10.71 8.74 -3.98
CA PRO A 256 9.92 9.13 -2.82
C PRO A 256 9.25 10.49 -3.06
N PHE A 257 8.14 10.75 -2.36
CA PHE A 257 7.43 12.03 -2.45
C PHE A 257 8.29 13.20 -1.94
N ARG A 258 8.24 14.39 -2.57
CA ARG A 258 9.01 15.56 -2.09
C ARG A 258 8.39 16.24 -0.87
N SER A 259 7.08 16.08 -0.68
CA SER A 259 6.33 16.77 0.37
C SER A 259 5.03 16.02 0.68
N ALA A 260 4.46 16.26 1.86
CA ALA A 260 3.15 15.73 2.21
C ALA A 260 2.06 16.18 1.22
N ARG A 261 2.19 17.40 0.66
CA ARG A 261 1.28 17.92 -0.38
C ARG A 261 1.28 17.05 -1.63
N GLU A 262 2.46 16.58 -2.05
CA GLU A 262 2.62 15.74 -3.24
C GLU A 262 1.95 14.38 -3.05
N GLU A 263 2.15 13.73 -1.90
CA GLU A 263 1.47 12.47 -1.57
C GLU A 263 -0.06 12.66 -1.57
N ALA A 264 -0.58 13.68 -0.87
CA ALA A 264 -2.01 13.95 -0.85
C ALA A 264 -2.58 14.25 -2.24
N PHE A 265 -1.85 15.01 -3.06
CA PHE A 265 -2.26 15.31 -4.43
C PHE A 265 -2.34 14.03 -5.27
N VAL A 266 -1.30 13.20 -5.24
CA VAL A 266 -1.27 11.92 -5.98
C VAL A 266 -2.40 11.00 -5.54
N SER A 267 -2.64 10.85 -4.24
CA SER A 267 -3.73 10.02 -3.71
C SER A 267 -5.13 10.56 -4.04
N LEU A 268 -5.32 11.88 -4.14
CA LEU A 268 -6.63 12.44 -4.52
C LEU A 268 -6.94 12.30 -6.01
N MET A 269 -5.92 12.18 -6.87
CA MET A 269 -6.12 12.22 -8.32
C MET A 269 -6.82 10.98 -8.88
N GLY A 270 -6.63 9.79 -8.28
CA GLY A 270 -7.36 8.59 -8.70
C GLY A 270 -8.86 8.68 -8.47
N PRO A 271 -9.31 8.93 -7.22
CA PRO A 271 -10.70 9.24 -6.90
C PRO A 271 -11.22 10.49 -7.64
N GLY A 272 -10.40 11.50 -7.86
CA GLY A 272 -10.79 12.72 -8.56
C GLY A 272 -11.16 12.45 -10.03
N LEU A 273 -10.28 11.77 -10.77
CA LEU A 273 -10.50 11.49 -12.20
C LEU A 273 -11.67 10.52 -12.41
N SER A 274 -11.75 9.47 -11.59
CA SER A 274 -12.89 8.55 -11.62
C SER A 274 -14.21 9.20 -11.15
N GLY A 275 -14.15 10.27 -10.34
CA GLY A 275 -15.33 11.09 -9.99
C GLY A 275 -15.86 11.89 -11.17
N VAL A 276 -14.99 12.44 -12.01
CA VAL A 276 -15.40 13.08 -13.28
C VAL A 276 -16.09 12.06 -14.19
N PHE A 277 -15.58 10.82 -14.22
CA PHE A 277 -16.22 9.73 -14.97
C PHE A 277 -17.60 9.39 -14.40
N ALA A 278 -17.75 9.22 -13.07
CA ALA A 278 -19.05 8.99 -12.43
C ALA A 278 -20.06 10.10 -12.74
N PHE A 279 -19.62 11.35 -12.66
CA PHE A 279 -20.45 12.51 -13.00
C PHE A 279 -20.87 12.49 -14.48
N SER A 280 -19.97 12.12 -15.38
CA SER A 280 -20.27 12.01 -16.81
C SER A 280 -21.30 10.93 -17.09
N LEU A 281 -21.20 9.76 -16.42
CA LEU A 281 -22.22 8.71 -16.48
C LEU A 281 -23.59 9.21 -15.98
N LEU A 282 -23.61 9.98 -14.90
CA LEU A 282 -24.84 10.56 -14.37
C LEU A 282 -25.46 11.59 -15.32
N MET A 283 -24.64 12.48 -15.92
CA MET A 283 -25.12 13.43 -16.93
C MET A 283 -25.66 12.72 -18.17
N PHE A 284 -24.99 11.66 -18.60
CA PHE A 284 -25.46 10.85 -19.72
C PHE A 284 -26.77 10.13 -19.36
N ALA A 285 -26.90 9.58 -18.14
CA ALA A 285 -28.14 8.98 -17.65
C ALA A 285 -29.33 9.96 -17.69
N ARG A 286 -29.10 11.24 -17.36
CA ARG A 286 -30.16 12.28 -17.43
C ARG A 286 -30.66 12.54 -18.85
N SER A 287 -29.84 12.29 -19.87
CA SER A 287 -30.29 12.41 -21.27
C SER A 287 -31.33 11.34 -21.66
N TYR A 288 -31.45 10.26 -20.88
CA TYR A 288 -32.44 9.20 -21.06
C TYR A 288 -33.69 9.37 -20.18
N ASP A 289 -33.84 10.49 -19.46
CA ASP A 289 -35.04 10.81 -18.69
C ASP A 289 -36.20 11.21 -19.63
N ALA A 290 -37.41 10.73 -19.38
CA ALA A 290 -38.59 10.98 -20.21
C ALA A 290 -38.90 12.48 -20.35
N ASN A 291 -38.62 13.27 -19.30
CA ASN A 291 -38.76 14.72 -19.30
C ASN A 291 -37.73 15.42 -20.19
N PHE A 292 -36.53 14.85 -20.32
CA PHE A 292 -35.49 15.37 -21.21
C PHE A 292 -35.79 14.98 -22.66
N ILE A 293 -36.17 13.72 -22.89
CA ILE A 293 -36.55 13.19 -24.21
C ILE A 293 -37.74 13.96 -24.80
N SER A 294 -38.79 14.20 -24.01
CA SER A 294 -40.00 14.93 -24.45
C SER A 294 -39.74 16.38 -24.83
N LEU A 295 -38.64 16.99 -24.35
CA LEU A 295 -38.21 18.33 -24.72
C LEU A 295 -37.56 18.37 -26.13
N PHE A 296 -37.03 17.23 -26.62
CA PHE A 296 -36.24 17.15 -27.85
C PHE A 296 -36.78 16.17 -28.92
N GLY A 297 -37.85 15.40 -28.65
CA GLY A 297 -38.51 14.60 -29.68
C GLY A 297 -39.55 13.60 -29.17
N HIS A 298 -40.47 13.18 -30.04
CA HIS A 298 -41.37 12.04 -29.81
C HIS A 298 -40.65 10.74 -30.17
N ILE A 299 -40.29 9.94 -29.17
CA ILE A 299 -39.76 8.59 -29.41
C ILE A 299 -40.95 7.62 -29.61
N PRO A 300 -40.86 6.59 -30.46
CA PRO A 300 -41.86 5.53 -30.53
C PRO A 300 -41.96 4.76 -29.19
N SER A 301 -43.16 4.37 -28.76
CA SER A 301 -43.41 3.73 -27.45
C SER A 301 -42.58 2.47 -27.16
N THR A 302 -42.03 1.81 -28.19
CA THR A 302 -41.18 0.61 -28.08
C THR A 302 -39.72 0.91 -27.77
N GLU A 303 -39.20 2.09 -28.12
CA GLU A 303 -37.80 2.50 -27.84
C GLU A 303 -37.63 3.16 -26.47
N TYR A 304 -38.74 3.61 -25.85
CA TYR A 304 -38.73 4.20 -24.52
C TYR A 304 -38.25 3.24 -23.44
N ILE A 305 -38.63 1.96 -23.52
CA ILE A 305 -38.26 0.96 -22.50
C ILE A 305 -36.74 0.75 -22.49
N ASP A 306 -36.13 0.60 -23.68
CA ASP A 306 -34.69 0.41 -23.82
C ASP A 306 -33.88 1.66 -23.40
N ALA A 307 -34.39 2.86 -23.72
CA ALA A 307 -33.82 4.12 -23.26
C ALA A 307 -33.86 4.24 -21.73
N HIS A 308 -35.00 3.95 -21.10
CA HIS A 308 -35.15 3.98 -19.65
C HIS A 308 -34.23 2.97 -18.94
N LEU A 309 -34.14 1.73 -19.44
CA LEU A 309 -33.25 0.71 -18.90
C LEU A 309 -31.78 1.11 -19.02
N THR A 310 -31.40 1.76 -20.13
CA THR A 310 -30.05 2.31 -20.32
C THR A 310 -29.76 3.43 -19.32
N GLY A 311 -30.70 4.35 -19.09
CA GLY A 311 -30.59 5.38 -18.06
C GLY A 311 -30.37 4.79 -16.67
N ILE A 312 -31.15 3.77 -16.29
CA ILE A 312 -30.99 3.07 -15.00
C ILE A 312 -29.61 2.41 -14.90
N LEU A 313 -29.17 1.71 -15.95
CA LEU A 313 -27.84 1.08 -16.00
C LEU A 313 -26.72 2.11 -15.73
N LEU A 314 -26.81 3.29 -16.33
CA LEU A 314 -25.82 4.37 -16.15
C LEU A 314 -25.85 4.96 -14.74
N VAL A 315 -27.03 5.14 -14.13
CA VAL A 315 -27.14 5.58 -12.72
C VAL A 315 -26.54 4.51 -11.79
N VAL A 316 -26.85 3.23 -12.00
CA VAL A 316 -26.28 2.12 -11.24
C VAL A 316 -24.76 2.08 -11.39
N ALA A 317 -24.24 2.23 -12.61
CA ALA A 317 -22.81 2.28 -12.85
C ALA A 317 -22.15 3.48 -12.15
N ALA A 318 -22.73 4.68 -12.24
CA ALA A 318 -22.24 5.87 -11.54
C ALA A 318 -22.23 5.68 -10.01
N ALA A 319 -23.26 5.04 -9.46
CA ALA A 319 -23.32 4.70 -8.04
C ALA A 319 -22.26 3.66 -7.65
N LEU A 320 -22.00 2.64 -8.48
CA LEU A 320 -20.93 1.67 -8.24
C LEU A 320 -19.54 2.33 -8.27
N VAL A 321 -19.30 3.25 -9.20
CA VAL A 321 -18.09 4.09 -9.21
C VAL A 321 -17.98 4.89 -7.92
N GLY A 322 -19.09 5.49 -7.50
CA GLY A 322 -19.19 6.25 -6.26
C GLY A 322 -18.82 5.40 -5.04
N VAL A 323 -19.43 4.22 -4.89
CA VAL A 323 -19.15 3.28 -3.79
C VAL A 323 -17.69 2.85 -3.78
N ALA A 324 -17.14 2.46 -4.94
CA ALA A 324 -15.74 2.02 -5.05
C ALA A 324 -14.75 3.13 -4.62
N ASN A 325 -14.99 4.37 -5.03
CA ASN A 325 -14.12 5.50 -4.67
C ASN A 325 -14.37 6.04 -3.25
N LEU A 326 -15.60 5.97 -2.73
CA LEU A 326 -15.87 6.25 -1.33
C LEU A 326 -15.14 5.26 -0.42
N PHE A 327 -15.06 3.99 -0.83
CA PHE A 327 -14.24 2.99 -0.15
C PHE A 327 -12.76 3.41 -0.16
N GLN A 328 -12.20 3.78 -1.33
CA GLN A 328 -10.81 4.27 -1.40
C GLN A 328 -10.57 5.55 -0.60
N MET A 329 -11.60 6.38 -0.41
CA MET A 329 -11.51 7.60 0.38
C MET A 329 -11.62 7.37 1.88
N ILE A 330 -11.87 6.15 2.36
CA ILE A 330 -11.82 5.86 3.79
C ILE A 330 -10.41 6.18 4.33
N PRO A 331 -10.29 6.88 5.47
CA PRO A 331 -9.00 7.30 6.02
C PRO A 331 -8.23 6.16 6.71
N VAL A 332 -7.98 5.08 5.97
CA VAL A 332 -7.31 3.85 6.39
C VAL A 332 -6.24 3.49 5.35
N PRO A 333 -4.95 3.40 5.71
CA PRO A 333 -3.94 2.79 4.84
C PRO A 333 -4.28 1.31 4.57
N PRO A 334 -4.10 0.76 3.35
CA PRO A 334 -3.40 1.34 2.20
C PRO A 334 -4.27 2.18 1.24
N LEU A 335 -5.50 2.54 1.61
CA LEU A 335 -6.42 3.28 0.75
C LEU A 335 -5.98 4.74 0.58
N ASP A 336 -6.40 5.37 -0.52
CA ASP A 336 -6.05 6.75 -0.85
C ASP A 336 -6.40 7.76 0.25
N GLY A 337 -7.56 7.59 0.89
CA GLY A 337 -7.98 8.43 2.00
C GLY A 337 -7.02 8.35 3.18
N GLY A 338 -6.43 7.18 3.43
CA GLY A 338 -5.41 7.00 4.45
C GLY A 338 -4.17 7.85 4.19
N HIS A 339 -3.70 7.90 2.93
CA HIS A 339 -2.57 8.71 2.50
C HIS A 339 -2.86 10.22 2.61
N VAL A 340 -4.05 10.66 2.19
CA VAL A 340 -4.48 12.07 2.29
C VAL A 340 -4.54 12.51 3.75
N TRP A 341 -5.18 11.72 4.62
CA TRP A 341 -5.32 12.05 6.03
C TRP A 341 -3.99 12.05 6.76
N ARG A 342 -3.12 11.08 6.47
CA ARG A 342 -1.73 11.07 6.96
C ARG A 342 -1.01 12.37 6.61
N ALA A 343 -1.12 12.81 5.37
CA ALA A 343 -0.48 14.02 4.88
C ALA A 343 -1.06 15.31 5.51
N LEU A 344 -2.39 15.39 5.69
CA LEU A 344 -3.08 16.52 6.34
C LEU A 344 -2.73 16.63 7.84
N LEU A 345 -2.72 15.49 8.53
CA LEU A 345 -2.53 15.40 9.97
C LEU A 345 -1.06 15.37 10.40
N HIS A 346 -0.14 15.40 9.42
CA HIS A 346 1.27 15.44 9.68
C HIS A 346 1.63 16.59 10.66
N GLY A 347 2.23 16.24 11.81
CA GLY A 347 2.59 17.17 12.90
C GLY A 347 1.98 16.85 14.28
N LYS A 348 1.82 17.88 15.13
CA LYS A 348 1.42 17.78 16.57
C LYS A 348 -0.08 17.49 16.83
N ARG A 349 -0.91 17.27 15.80
CA ARG A 349 -2.37 17.09 15.93
C ARG A 349 -2.83 15.61 16.02
N ARG A 350 -1.95 14.70 16.45
CA ARG A 350 -2.28 13.28 16.67
C ARG A 350 -3.40 13.05 17.67
N TRP A 351 -3.59 13.98 18.61
CA TRP A 351 -4.71 13.96 19.56
C TRP A 351 -6.07 14.03 18.83
N PHE A 352 -6.18 14.81 17.75
CA PHE A 352 -7.44 14.96 17.00
C PHE A 352 -7.88 13.62 16.38
N VAL A 353 -6.93 12.89 15.77
CA VAL A 353 -7.18 11.52 15.28
C VAL A 353 -7.60 10.62 16.42
N ARG A 354 -6.88 10.68 17.55
CA ARG A 354 -7.13 9.94 18.80
C ARG A 354 -8.43 10.28 19.55
N PHE A 355 -9.28 11.16 19.03
CA PHE A 355 -10.59 11.43 19.62
C PHE A 355 -11.73 11.48 18.60
N VAL A 356 -11.47 11.84 17.35
CA VAL A 356 -12.53 11.95 16.33
C VAL A 356 -13.00 10.59 15.85
N PHE A 357 -12.09 9.64 15.62
CA PHE A 357 -12.49 8.33 15.07
C PHE A 357 -13.29 7.43 16.04
N PRO A 358 -13.11 7.39 17.38
CA PRO A 358 -13.95 6.56 18.25
C PRO A 358 -15.26 7.26 18.52
N VAL A 359 -15.30 8.60 18.51
CA VAL A 359 -16.54 9.36 18.60
C VAL A 359 -17.38 9.13 17.35
N ALA A 360 -16.76 9.16 16.15
CA ALA A 360 -17.42 8.78 14.91
C ALA A 360 -17.90 7.31 14.94
N ALA A 361 -17.06 6.38 15.42
CA ALA A 361 -17.44 4.99 15.59
C ALA A 361 -18.60 4.82 16.59
N LEU A 362 -18.59 5.54 17.72
CA LEU A 362 -19.64 5.51 18.74
C LEU A 362 -20.97 6.07 18.21
N VAL A 363 -20.92 7.14 17.41
CA VAL A 363 -22.09 7.69 16.72
C VAL A 363 -22.65 6.66 15.73
N LEU A 364 -21.78 6.00 14.96
CA LEU A 364 -22.17 4.91 14.04
C LEU A 364 -22.73 3.69 14.79
N VAL A 365 -22.22 3.35 15.99
CA VAL A 365 -22.80 2.33 16.88
C VAL A 365 -24.23 2.72 17.24
N GLY A 366 -24.45 3.97 17.67
CA GLY A 366 -25.78 4.47 17.99
C GLY A 366 -26.75 4.41 16.80
N LEU A 367 -26.28 4.73 15.60
CA LEU A 367 -27.06 4.62 14.36
C LEU A 367 -27.34 3.15 13.98
N THR A 368 -26.38 2.24 14.17
CA THR A 368 -26.56 0.80 13.95
C THR A 368 -27.65 0.23 14.85
N LEU A 369 -27.60 0.55 16.14
CA LEU A 369 -28.56 0.09 17.14
C LEU A 369 -29.97 0.64 16.89
N LYS A 370 -30.08 1.85 16.34
CA LYS A 370 -31.37 2.50 16.04
C LYS A 370 -32.02 2.00 14.75
N PHE A 371 -31.23 1.78 13.69
CA PHE A 371 -31.75 1.50 12.34
C PHE A 371 -31.54 0.05 11.87
N GLY A 372 -30.82 -0.78 12.63
CA GLY A 372 -30.73 -2.23 12.40
C GLY A 372 -30.05 -2.64 11.08
N GLY A 373 -28.93 -1.99 10.72
CA GLY A 373 -28.24 -2.22 9.45
C GLY A 373 -26.82 -2.79 9.60
N ILE A 374 -26.43 -3.69 8.70
CA ILE A 374 -25.06 -4.27 8.67
C ILE A 374 -23.99 -3.26 8.23
N ILE A 375 -24.41 -2.22 7.50
CA ILE A 375 -23.54 -1.17 6.95
C ILE A 375 -22.88 -0.35 8.06
N PRO A 376 -23.61 0.20 9.04
CA PRO A 376 -22.97 0.93 10.13
C PRO A 376 -22.17 0.02 11.06
N ALA A 377 -22.52 -1.27 11.22
CA ALA A 377 -21.68 -2.28 11.89
C ALA A 377 -20.32 -2.48 11.18
N LEU A 378 -20.32 -2.57 9.84
CA LEU A 378 -19.11 -2.68 9.04
C LEU A 378 -18.28 -1.38 9.08
N ALA A 379 -18.94 -0.21 9.07
CA ALA A 379 -18.28 1.08 9.20
C ALA A 379 -17.57 1.24 10.56
N ILE A 380 -18.16 0.74 11.65
CA ILE A 380 -17.54 0.71 12.98
C ILE A 380 -16.31 -0.18 12.97
N LEU A 381 -16.42 -1.38 12.39
CA LEU A 381 -15.29 -2.31 12.26
C LEU A 381 -14.13 -1.66 11.49
N VAL A 382 -14.43 -1.01 10.35
CA VAL A 382 -13.44 -0.31 9.55
C VAL A 382 -12.79 0.84 10.33
N LEU A 383 -13.56 1.63 11.09
CA LEU A 383 -13.02 2.73 11.92
C LEU A 383 -12.16 2.22 13.08
N CYS A 384 -12.52 1.09 13.70
CA CYS A 384 -11.72 0.44 14.74
C CYS A 384 -10.39 -0.10 14.20
N ILE A 385 -10.38 -0.62 12.97
CA ILE A 385 -9.15 -1.08 12.29
C ILE A 385 -8.33 0.12 11.78
N ALA A 386 -8.97 1.21 11.36
CA ALA A 386 -8.31 2.45 10.93
C ALA A 386 -7.46 3.09 12.02
N TRP A 387 -7.93 2.95 13.26
CA TRP A 387 -7.47 3.71 14.40
C TRP A 387 -5.97 3.61 14.67
N PRO A 388 -5.36 2.41 14.76
CA PRO A 388 -3.94 2.29 15.08
C PRO A 388 -3.05 2.78 13.93
N SER A 389 -3.48 2.56 12.68
CA SER A 389 -2.75 2.91 11.45
C SER A 389 -2.74 4.42 11.16
N ALA A 390 -3.79 5.14 11.55
CA ALA A 390 -3.87 6.60 11.44
C ALA A 390 -3.01 7.34 12.49
N ILE A 391 -2.64 6.67 13.60
CA ILE A 391 -1.88 7.26 14.71
C ILE A 391 -0.35 7.12 14.51
N SER A 392 0.11 6.12 13.75
CA SER A 392 1.52 5.68 13.76
C SER A 392 2.43 6.29 12.68
N THR A 393 1.89 7.04 11.72
CA THR A 393 2.63 7.39 10.50
C THR A 393 3.33 8.74 10.61
N ARG A 394 4.65 8.71 10.85
CA ARG A 394 5.53 9.88 10.63
C ARG A 394 5.85 9.94 9.15
N LEU A 395 5.46 11.02 8.50
CA LEU A 395 5.91 11.29 7.14
C LEU A 395 7.33 11.87 7.22
N ALA A 396 8.32 11.19 6.63
CA ALA A 396 9.68 11.72 6.50
C ALA A 396 9.79 12.78 5.39
N VAL A 397 8.74 13.58 5.18
CA VAL A 397 8.64 14.60 4.15
C VAL A 397 8.16 15.94 4.74
N PRO A 398 8.55 17.08 4.16
CA PRO A 398 8.12 18.40 4.61
C PRO A 398 6.61 18.51 4.87
N VAL A 399 6.25 19.09 6.02
CA VAL A 399 4.85 19.34 6.44
C VAL A 399 4.21 20.37 5.51
N MET A 400 2.94 20.15 5.14
CA MET A 400 2.17 21.12 4.35
C MET A 400 2.00 22.46 5.07
N LYS A 401 2.04 23.56 4.31
CA LYS A 401 1.67 24.89 4.80
C LYS A 401 0.17 24.96 5.13
N PRO A 402 -0.29 25.86 6.03
CA PRO A 402 -1.69 25.93 6.42
C PRO A 402 -2.67 26.05 5.25
N MET A 403 -2.38 26.91 4.27
CA MET A 403 -3.22 27.07 3.07
C MET A 403 -3.27 25.80 2.21
N GLU A 404 -2.16 25.06 2.11
CA GLU A 404 -2.12 23.80 1.37
C GLU A 404 -2.98 22.72 2.05
N LYS A 405 -3.01 22.71 3.40
CA LYS A 405 -3.90 21.81 4.16
C LYS A 405 -5.37 22.13 3.92
N VAL A 406 -5.74 23.42 3.92
CA VAL A 406 -7.12 23.84 3.62
C VAL A 406 -7.51 23.42 2.21
N PHE A 407 -6.64 23.67 1.23
CA PHE A 407 -6.88 23.28 -0.16
C PHE A 407 -7.07 21.77 -0.30
N MET A 408 -6.15 20.95 0.24
CA MET A 408 -6.24 19.49 0.15
C MET A 408 -7.44 18.92 0.92
N ALA A 409 -7.79 19.48 2.08
CA ALA A 409 -8.98 19.08 2.82
C ALA A 409 -10.27 19.42 2.04
N SER A 410 -10.32 20.58 1.39
CA SER A 410 -11.47 20.98 0.56
C SER A 410 -11.60 20.09 -0.68
N ALA A 411 -10.50 19.72 -1.31
CA ALA A 411 -10.47 18.79 -2.44
C ALA A 411 -10.96 17.39 -2.02
N TYR A 412 -10.48 16.87 -0.89
CA TYR A 412 -10.95 15.61 -0.34
C TYR A 412 -12.46 15.63 -0.07
N ALA A 413 -12.97 16.66 0.61
CA ALA A 413 -14.41 16.80 0.87
C ALA A 413 -15.24 16.89 -0.41
N SER A 414 -14.74 17.61 -1.43
CA SER A 414 -15.41 17.75 -2.72
C SER A 414 -15.48 16.42 -3.48
N ILE A 415 -14.40 15.64 -3.46
CA ILE A 415 -14.34 14.31 -4.08
C ILE A 415 -15.29 13.34 -3.37
N VAL A 416 -15.33 13.35 -2.03
CA VAL A 416 -16.29 12.55 -1.27
C VAL A 416 -17.73 12.92 -1.64
N ALA A 417 -18.05 14.22 -1.72
CA ALA A 417 -19.38 14.67 -2.13
C ALA A 417 -19.74 14.27 -3.57
N LEU A 418 -18.78 14.39 -4.49
CA LEU A 418 -18.94 14.01 -5.90
C LEU A 418 -19.31 12.52 -6.05
N HIS A 419 -18.70 11.64 -5.25
CA HIS A 419 -18.98 10.21 -5.26
C HIS A 419 -20.21 9.81 -4.44
N ALA A 420 -20.56 10.56 -3.40
CA ALA A 420 -21.78 10.33 -2.62
C ALA A 420 -23.06 10.67 -3.39
N ALA A 421 -23.01 11.65 -4.30
CA ALA A 421 -24.18 12.12 -5.02
C ALA A 421 -24.86 11.03 -5.90
N PRO A 422 -24.15 10.28 -6.76
CA PRO A 422 -24.75 9.18 -7.53
C PRO A 422 -25.36 8.08 -6.65
N VAL A 423 -24.71 7.76 -5.52
CA VAL A 423 -25.20 6.75 -4.56
C VAL A 423 -26.50 7.23 -3.92
N PHE A 424 -26.56 8.48 -3.48
CA PHE A 424 -27.76 9.07 -2.91
C PHE A 424 -28.91 9.10 -3.92
N ILE A 425 -28.64 9.49 -5.17
CA ILE A 425 -29.63 9.52 -6.25
C ILE A 425 -30.20 8.12 -6.47
N LEU A 426 -29.36 7.09 -6.57
CA LEU A 426 -29.82 5.71 -6.73
C LEU A 426 -30.69 5.26 -5.54
N LEU A 427 -30.26 5.52 -4.31
CA LEU A 427 -31.01 5.13 -3.11
C LEU A 427 -32.37 5.83 -3.01
N SER A 428 -32.45 7.09 -3.46
CA SER A 428 -33.71 7.85 -3.47
C SER A 428 -34.77 7.31 -4.45
N GLN A 429 -34.41 6.38 -5.34
CA GLN A 429 -35.39 5.70 -6.21
C GLN A 429 -36.07 4.51 -5.51
N PHE A 430 -35.58 4.08 -4.35
CA PHE A 430 -36.11 2.93 -3.60
C PHE A 430 -36.88 3.32 -2.33
N VAL A 431 -36.95 4.62 -2.01
CA VAL A 431 -37.70 5.23 -0.90
C VAL A 431 -38.84 6.04 -1.51
#